data_AF-A0A4Z0YDE8-F1
#
_entry.id   AF-A0A4Z0YDE8-F1
#
_cell.length_a   1.000
_cell.length_b   1.000
_cell.length_c   1.000
_cell.angle_alpha   90.00
_cell.angle_beta   90.00
_cell.angle_gamma   90.00
#
_symmetry.space_group_name_H-M   'P 1'
#
loop_
_entity.id
_entity.type
_entity.pdbx_description
1 polymer ?
#
loop_
_entity_poly.entity_id
_entity_poly.type
_entity_poly.pdbx_seq_one_letter_code
_entity_poly.pdbx_strand_id
1 'polypeptide(L)'
;MKTRDRIIIALGIIGIFFVFATIQIRNKQYQVEKAYAQAQQEVTSHDLQSILPYKNKYMGNAPNNINLFSHLPLSDYPRNYSQNPDTFTFEIHFEGTASGMGKNRLQKEILYSSVAGFALIDNLQSLKYDFTDQCFTVRRKDIEKQYGDLKALLNESSWHAMQEKLKKTGDVERIFTEVTLRQKKEGMSG
;
A
#
# COMPACT_ATOMS: atom_id res chain seq x y z
N MET A 1 42.35 5.55 46.68
CA MET A 1 41.52 6.17 45.62
C MET A 1 40.68 7.27 46.26
N LYS A 2 40.76 8.52 45.79
CA LYS A 2 40.07 9.66 46.43
C LYS A 2 38.57 9.58 46.14
N THR A 3 37.74 10.14 47.03
CA THR A 3 36.26 10.09 46.91
C THR A 3 35.77 10.64 45.56
N ARG A 4 36.44 11.67 45.04
CA ARG A 4 36.16 12.25 43.72
C ARG A 4 36.34 11.25 42.57
N ASP A 5 37.38 10.42 42.62
CA ASP A 5 37.67 9.43 41.59
C ASP A 5 36.61 8.31 41.60
N ARG A 6 36.13 7.91 42.78
CA ARG A 6 35.01 6.96 42.94
C ARG A 6 33.71 7.49 42.36
N ILE A 7 33.41 8.77 42.57
CA ILE A 7 32.22 9.43 42.03
C ILE A 7 32.29 9.49 40.50
N ILE A 8 33.44 9.85 39.93
CA ILE A 8 33.62 9.88 38.46
C ILE A 8 33.43 8.49 37.85
N ILE A 9 33.98 7.45 38.46
CA ILE A 9 33.81 6.06 37.98
C ILE A 9 32.35 5.62 38.08
N ALA A 10 31.67 5.91 39.19
CA ALA A 10 30.26 5.57 39.38
C ALA A 10 29.36 6.27 38.33
N LEU A 11 29.60 7.56 38.08
CA LEU A 11 28.89 8.30 37.03
C LEU A 11 29.17 7.74 35.63
N GLY A 12 30.40 7.31 35.36
CA GLY A 12 30.76 6.64 34.11
C GLY A 12 29.99 5.33 33.90
N ILE A 13 29.87 4.50 34.94
CA ILE A 13 29.10 3.24 34.89
C ILE A 13 27.62 3.52 34.67
N ILE A 14 27.05 4.51 35.37
CA ILE A 14 25.66 4.92 35.21
C ILE A 14 25.42 5.40 33.77
N GLY A 15 26.33 6.22 33.22
CA GLY A 15 26.25 6.68 31.83
C GLY A 15 26.27 5.52 30.82
N ILE A 16 27.16 4.54 31.00
CA ILE A 16 27.23 3.34 30.14
C ILE A 16 25.93 2.53 30.25
N PHE A 17 25.38 2.38 31.46
CA PHE A 17 24.11 1.69 31.68
C PHE A 17 22.96 2.39 30.95
N PHE A 18 22.87 3.73 31.03
CA PHE A 18 21.86 4.50 30.30
C PHE A 18 21.99 4.33 28.78
N VAL A 19 23.21 4.39 28.24
CA VAL A 19 23.44 4.16 26.81
C VAL A 19 22.97 2.76 26.41
N PHE A 20 23.34 1.73 27.17
CA PHE A 20 22.92 0.35 26.91
C PHE A 20 21.39 0.19 26.96
N ALA A 21 20.73 0.78 27.95
CA ALA A 21 19.28 0.77 28.08
C ALA A 21 18.59 1.41 26.85
N THR A 22 19.07 2.56 26.38
CA THR A 22 18.49 3.21 25.18
C THR A 22 18.72 2.43 23.89
N ILE A 23 19.81 1.67 23.78
CA ILE A 23 20.06 0.78 22.63
C ILE A 23 19.03 -0.36 22.62
N GLN A 24 18.78 -0.98 23.77
CA GLN A 24 17.79 -2.07 23.88
C GLN A 24 16.36 -1.59 23.57
N ILE A 25 15.99 -0.39 24.04
CA ILE A 25 14.68 0.21 23.74
C ILE A 25 14.55 0.48 22.23
N ARG A 26 15.56 1.11 21.62
CA ARG A 26 15.57 1.40 20.17
C ARG A 26 15.53 0.13 19.34
N ASN A 27 16.26 -0.91 19.72
CA ASN A 27 16.22 -2.19 19.00
C ASN A 27 14.82 -2.80 19.05
N LYS A 28 14.16 -2.82 20.21
CA LYS A 28 12.77 -3.31 20.31
C LYS A 28 11.81 -2.51 19.43
N GLN A 29 11.90 -1.18 19.45
CA GLN A 29 11.07 -0.31 18.61
C GLN A 29 11.29 -0.58 17.12
N TYR A 30 12.56 -0.68 16.69
CA TYR A 30 12.91 -1.00 15.31
C TYR A 30 12.30 -2.32 14.83
N GLN A 31 12.32 -3.35 15.68
CA GLN A 31 11.72 -4.65 15.33
C GLN A 31 10.19 -4.57 15.19
N VAL A 32 9.53 -3.78 16.05
CA VAL A 32 8.08 -3.53 15.96
C VAL A 32 7.73 -2.75 14.70
N GLU A 33 8.47 -1.68 14.40
CA GLU A 33 8.28 -0.87 13.19
C GLU A 33 8.49 -1.71 11.92
N LYS A 34 9.53 -2.54 11.90
CA LYS A 34 9.80 -3.43 10.77
C LYS A 34 8.68 -4.46 10.58
N ALA A 35 8.19 -5.07 11.67
CA ALA A 35 7.08 -6.01 11.60
C ALA A 35 5.79 -5.34 11.11
N TYR A 36 5.52 -4.11 11.58
CA TYR A 36 4.39 -3.31 11.10
C TYR A 36 4.53 -2.98 9.61
N ALA A 37 5.70 -2.50 9.17
CA ALA A 37 5.94 -2.19 7.75
C ALA A 37 5.74 -3.41 6.84
N GLN A 38 6.15 -4.59 7.28
CA GLN A 38 5.90 -5.86 6.58
C GLN A 38 4.40 -6.20 6.53
N ALA A 39 3.68 -6.04 7.64
CA ALA A 39 2.23 -6.26 7.69
C ALA A 39 1.46 -5.30 6.77
N GLN A 40 1.96 -4.07 6.58
CA GLN A 40 1.40 -3.11 5.63
C GLN A 40 1.65 -3.48 4.15
N GLN A 41 2.54 -4.43 3.84
CA GLN A 41 2.67 -4.94 2.47
C GLN A 41 1.65 -6.04 2.14
N GLU A 42 0.92 -6.54 3.14
CA GLU A 42 -0.03 -7.62 2.96
C GLU A 42 -1.47 -7.07 2.99
N VAL A 43 -2.22 -7.30 1.92
CA VAL A 43 -3.63 -6.86 1.77
C VAL A 43 -4.49 -7.23 2.99
N THR A 44 -4.25 -8.39 3.61
CA THR A 44 -5.08 -8.90 4.71
C THR A 44 -4.80 -8.28 6.07
N SER A 45 -3.68 -7.56 6.21
CA SER A 45 -3.26 -6.91 7.46
C SER A 45 -2.94 -5.43 7.29
N HIS A 46 -3.15 -4.90 6.09
CA HIS A 46 -3.00 -3.47 5.81
C HIS A 46 -4.00 -2.67 6.65
N ASP A 47 -3.51 -1.59 7.25
CA ASP A 47 -4.27 -0.77 8.18
C ASP A 47 -4.99 0.35 7.43
N LEU A 48 -6.32 0.39 7.55
CA LEU A 48 -7.14 1.46 6.97
C LEU A 48 -6.72 2.85 7.48
N GLN A 49 -6.36 2.97 8.77
CA GLN A 49 -5.98 4.26 9.36
C GLN A 49 -4.73 4.85 8.72
N SER A 50 -3.86 4.02 8.15
CA SER A 50 -2.66 4.47 7.44
C SER A 50 -2.97 5.25 6.15
N ILE A 51 -4.14 5.04 5.54
CA ILE A 51 -4.51 5.63 4.25
C ILE A 51 -5.67 6.63 4.32
N LEU A 52 -6.47 6.62 5.40
CA LEU A 52 -7.55 7.60 5.60
C LEU A 52 -7.10 9.07 5.51
N PRO A 53 -5.92 9.48 6.00
CA PRO A 53 -5.45 10.87 5.88
C PRO A 53 -5.34 11.36 4.43
N TYR A 54 -5.19 10.46 3.45
CA TYR A 54 -5.08 10.82 2.04
C TYR A 54 -6.44 10.94 1.33
N LYS A 55 -7.56 10.83 2.04
CA LYS A 55 -8.89 11.08 1.46
C LYS A 55 -8.97 12.49 0.88
N ASN A 56 -9.40 12.60 -0.37
CA ASN A 56 -9.54 13.89 -1.04
C ASN A 56 -10.58 13.86 -2.17
N LYS A 57 -11.02 15.05 -2.60
CA LYS A 57 -12.07 15.17 -3.61
C LYS A 57 -11.59 14.98 -5.06
N TYR A 58 -10.30 15.18 -5.32
CA TYR A 58 -9.80 15.47 -6.66
C TYR A 58 -8.60 14.60 -7.04
N MET A 59 -8.76 13.82 -8.11
CA MET A 59 -7.71 13.07 -8.78
C MET A 59 -6.51 13.97 -9.13
N GLY A 60 -6.72 15.25 -9.45
CA GLY A 60 -5.64 16.22 -9.69
C GLY A 60 -4.76 16.55 -8.47
N ASN A 61 -5.07 16.08 -7.26
CA ASN A 61 -4.19 16.22 -6.08
C ASN A 61 -3.05 15.20 -6.14
N ALA A 62 -2.13 15.40 -7.09
CA ALA A 62 -1.04 14.46 -7.37
C ALA A 62 -0.20 14.13 -6.13
N PRO A 63 0.28 15.08 -5.29
CA PRO A 63 1.09 14.74 -4.12
C PRO A 63 0.36 13.81 -3.15
N ASN A 64 -0.92 14.08 -2.90
CA ASN A 64 -1.71 13.30 -1.96
C ASN A 64 -2.03 11.90 -2.51
N ASN A 65 -2.28 11.79 -3.81
CA ASN A 65 -2.54 10.51 -4.47
C ASN A 65 -1.28 9.66 -4.57
N ILE A 66 -0.12 10.27 -4.90
CA ILE A 66 1.18 9.60 -4.85
C ILE A 66 1.44 9.04 -3.45
N ASN A 67 1.18 9.83 -2.39
CA ASN A 67 1.34 9.37 -1.02
C ASN A 67 0.37 8.24 -0.67
N LEU A 68 -0.90 8.32 -1.09
CA LEU A 68 -1.86 7.22 -0.93
C LEU A 68 -1.32 5.91 -1.53
N PHE A 69 -0.96 5.92 -2.81
CA PHE A 69 -0.44 4.73 -3.49
C PHE A 69 0.95 4.32 -3.01
N SER A 70 1.65 5.17 -2.26
CA SER A 70 2.90 4.84 -1.56
C SER A 70 2.69 4.10 -0.25
N HIS A 71 1.51 4.25 0.37
CA HIS A 71 1.13 3.55 1.60
C HIS A 71 0.28 2.31 1.34
N LEU A 72 -0.16 2.10 0.10
CA LEU A 72 -0.89 0.89 -0.27
C LEU A 72 0.08 -0.30 -0.43
N PRO A 73 -0.43 -1.53 -0.25
CA PRO A 73 0.26 -2.75 -0.64
C PRO A 73 0.82 -2.68 -2.08
N LEU A 74 1.95 -3.35 -2.35
CA LEU A 74 2.89 -3.14 -3.49
C LEU A 74 3.79 -1.90 -3.40
N SER A 75 3.89 -1.28 -2.23
CA SER A 75 4.79 -0.14 -2.07
C SER A 75 6.27 -0.48 -2.28
N ASP A 76 6.63 -1.75 -2.12
CA ASP A 76 7.96 -2.34 -2.34
C ASP A 76 8.40 -2.41 -3.81
N TYR A 77 7.50 -2.19 -4.78
CA TYR A 77 7.84 -2.18 -6.21
C TYR A 77 8.12 -0.76 -6.73
N PRO A 78 9.30 -0.52 -7.33
CA PRO A 78 9.61 0.76 -7.97
C PRO A 78 8.58 1.14 -9.02
N ARG A 79 8.11 2.39 -8.96
CA ARG A 79 7.05 2.90 -9.83
C ARG A 79 7.05 4.42 -9.93
N ASN A 80 6.47 4.90 -11.02
CA ASN A 80 6.19 6.31 -11.29
C ASN A 80 4.68 6.50 -11.49
N TYR A 81 4.23 7.75 -11.48
CA TYR A 81 2.80 8.07 -11.59
C TYR A 81 2.54 9.09 -12.68
N SER A 82 1.40 8.95 -13.35
CA SER A 82 0.88 9.97 -14.26
C SER A 82 -0.64 10.11 -14.10
N GLN A 83 -1.20 11.16 -14.69
CA GLN A 83 -2.61 11.49 -14.57
C GLN A 83 -3.16 11.85 -15.93
N ASN A 84 -4.33 11.30 -16.26
CA ASN A 84 -5.09 11.67 -17.44
C ASN A 84 -6.36 12.42 -17.00
N PRO A 85 -6.38 13.76 -17.11
CA PRO A 85 -7.50 14.58 -16.63
C PRO A 85 -8.77 14.37 -17.47
N ASP A 86 -8.66 14.12 -18.77
CA ASP A 86 -9.80 13.97 -19.68
C ASP A 86 -10.67 12.75 -19.31
N THR A 87 -10.02 11.71 -18.78
CA THR A 87 -10.67 10.45 -18.38
C THR A 87 -10.76 10.26 -16.88
N PHE A 88 -10.28 11.23 -16.08
CA PHE A 88 -10.12 11.10 -14.63
C PHE A 88 -9.39 9.79 -14.24
N THR A 89 -8.32 9.47 -14.96
CA THR A 89 -7.51 8.26 -14.74
C THR A 89 -6.23 8.60 -13.97
N PHE A 90 -5.92 7.80 -12.96
CA PHE A 90 -4.62 7.79 -12.30
C PHE A 90 -3.83 6.57 -12.77
N GLU A 91 -2.62 6.79 -13.29
CA GLU A 91 -1.77 5.73 -13.86
C GLU A 91 -0.57 5.48 -12.96
N ILE A 92 -0.27 4.19 -12.74
CA ILE A 92 0.80 3.71 -11.89
C ILE A 92 1.71 2.86 -12.78
N HIS A 93 2.90 3.37 -13.07
CA HIS A 93 3.87 2.77 -13.98
C HIS A 93 4.92 2.01 -13.19
N PHE A 94 4.82 0.69 -13.17
CA PHE A 94 5.78 -0.19 -12.50
C PHE A 94 6.98 -0.48 -13.39
N GLU A 95 8.17 -0.49 -12.80
CA GLU A 95 9.41 -0.85 -13.50
C GLU A 95 9.55 -2.37 -13.71
N GLY A 96 8.76 -3.18 -12.98
CA GLY A 96 8.77 -4.64 -13.05
C GLY A 96 7.74 -5.24 -14.01
N THR A 97 7.82 -6.56 -14.20
CA THR A 97 6.79 -7.34 -14.91
C THR A 97 5.70 -7.79 -13.95
N ALA A 98 4.44 -7.75 -14.37
CA ALA A 98 3.36 -8.32 -13.59
C ALA A 98 3.46 -9.86 -13.51
N SER A 99 4.04 -10.50 -14.53
CA SER A 99 4.29 -11.95 -14.53
C SER A 99 5.26 -12.39 -13.42
N GLY A 100 6.21 -11.53 -13.02
CA GLY A 100 7.18 -11.82 -11.96
C GLY A 100 6.65 -11.72 -10.52
N MET A 101 5.49 -11.08 -10.31
CA MET A 101 4.91 -10.82 -8.98
C MET A 101 4.10 -12.01 -8.42
N GLY A 102 3.79 -12.98 -9.28
CA GLY A 102 2.88 -14.08 -8.95
C GLY A 102 1.41 -13.66 -9.09
N LYS A 103 0.63 -14.46 -9.83
CA LYS A 103 -0.75 -14.15 -10.23
C LYS A 103 -1.65 -13.78 -9.03
N ASN A 104 -1.62 -14.59 -7.97
CA ASN A 104 -2.51 -14.40 -6.82
C ASN A 104 -2.25 -13.08 -6.08
N ARG A 105 -0.96 -12.77 -5.82
CA ARG A 105 -0.55 -11.52 -5.19
C ARG A 105 -0.99 -10.34 -6.05
N LEU A 106 -0.55 -10.31 -7.31
CA LEU A 106 -0.88 -9.25 -8.26
C LEU A 106 -2.39 -8.93 -8.31
N GLN A 107 -3.23 -9.96 -8.40
CA GLN A 107 -4.68 -9.78 -8.49
C GLN A 107 -5.28 -9.18 -7.22
N LYS A 108 -4.91 -9.68 -6.04
CA LYS A 108 -5.39 -9.15 -4.75
C LYS A 108 -4.99 -7.69 -4.57
N GLU A 109 -3.74 -7.40 -4.91
CA GLU A 109 -3.13 -6.09 -4.75
C GLU A 109 -3.78 -5.02 -5.64
N ILE A 110 -3.99 -5.35 -6.92
CA ILE A 110 -4.70 -4.47 -7.86
C ILE A 110 -6.13 -4.23 -7.38
N LEU A 111 -6.85 -5.27 -6.94
CA LEU A 111 -8.22 -5.12 -6.44
C LEU A 111 -8.27 -4.25 -5.19
N TYR A 112 -7.42 -4.54 -4.21
CA TYR A 112 -7.35 -3.80 -2.95
C TYR A 112 -7.02 -2.33 -3.19
N SER A 113 -5.96 -2.07 -3.96
CA SER A 113 -5.53 -0.71 -4.30
C SER A 113 -6.60 0.03 -5.10
N SER A 114 -7.36 -0.67 -5.95
CA SER A 114 -8.47 -0.07 -6.70
C SER A 114 -9.61 0.34 -5.78
N VAL A 115 -10.02 -0.54 -4.87
CA VAL A 115 -11.05 -0.22 -3.86
C VAL A 115 -10.61 0.97 -3.02
N ALA A 116 -9.37 0.99 -2.53
CA ALA A 116 -8.84 2.11 -1.74
C ALA A 116 -8.81 3.43 -2.53
N GLY A 117 -8.26 3.41 -3.75
CA GLY A 117 -8.18 4.59 -4.61
C GLY A 117 -9.55 5.17 -4.92
N PHE A 118 -10.52 4.33 -5.29
CA PHE A 118 -11.88 4.76 -5.56
C PHE A 118 -12.68 5.13 -4.31
N ALA A 119 -12.39 4.58 -3.13
CA ALA A 119 -13.05 4.99 -1.90
C ALA A 119 -12.53 6.35 -1.40
N LEU A 120 -11.24 6.63 -1.59
CA LEU A 120 -10.55 7.80 -1.01
C LEU A 120 -10.45 9.00 -1.96
N ILE A 121 -10.59 8.83 -3.28
CA ILE A 121 -10.47 9.91 -4.27
C ILE A 121 -11.82 10.12 -4.99
N ASP A 122 -12.59 11.13 -4.59
CA ASP A 122 -14.02 11.21 -4.96
C ASP A 122 -14.32 11.26 -6.47
N ASN A 123 -13.50 11.91 -7.30
CA ASN A 123 -13.79 12.03 -8.74
C ASN A 123 -12.97 11.06 -9.64
N LEU A 124 -12.14 10.19 -9.07
CA LEU A 124 -11.33 9.21 -9.79
C LEU A 124 -12.21 8.17 -10.52
N GLN A 125 -12.14 8.08 -11.85
CA GLN A 125 -13.00 7.17 -12.62
C GLN A 125 -12.30 5.88 -13.03
N SER A 126 -10.98 5.91 -13.17
CA SER A 126 -10.20 4.78 -13.66
C SER A 126 -8.82 4.74 -13.01
N LEU A 127 -8.31 3.53 -12.84
CA LEU A 127 -6.94 3.25 -12.43
C LEU A 127 -6.28 2.39 -13.49
N LYS A 128 -5.05 2.75 -13.84
CA LYS A 128 -4.25 2.01 -14.82
C LYS A 128 -2.97 1.54 -14.16
N TYR A 129 -2.81 0.23 -14.05
CA TYR A 129 -1.62 -0.43 -13.54
C TYR A 129 -0.78 -0.87 -14.73
N ASP A 130 0.26 -0.10 -15.00
CA ASP A 130 1.08 -0.24 -16.20
C ASP A 130 2.40 -0.93 -15.84
N PHE A 131 2.51 -2.22 -16.15
CA PHE A 131 3.74 -2.99 -16.00
C PHE A 131 4.51 -3.03 -17.33
N THR A 132 5.75 -3.49 -17.30
CA THR A 132 6.58 -3.57 -18.51
C THR A 132 6.06 -4.60 -19.53
N ASP A 133 5.38 -5.66 -19.07
CA ASP A 133 4.87 -6.74 -19.92
C ASP A 133 3.35 -6.68 -20.18
N GLN A 134 2.59 -5.93 -19.38
CA GLN A 134 1.14 -5.84 -19.49
C GLN A 134 0.56 -4.64 -18.74
N CYS A 135 -0.67 -4.27 -19.10
CA CYS A 135 -1.42 -3.21 -18.46
C CYS A 135 -2.77 -3.74 -17.97
N PHE A 136 -3.21 -3.26 -16.81
CA PHE A 136 -4.53 -3.53 -16.26
C PHE A 136 -5.27 -2.21 -16.02
N THR A 137 -6.45 -2.07 -16.61
CA THR A 137 -7.32 -0.92 -16.38
C THR A 137 -8.52 -1.34 -15.55
N VAL A 138 -8.75 -0.65 -14.44
CA VAL A 138 -9.89 -0.87 -13.53
C VAL A 138 -10.74 0.37 -13.53
N ARG A 139 -12.06 0.24 -13.65
CA ARG A 139 -12.99 1.37 -13.63
C ARG A 139 -13.81 1.37 -12.34
N ARG A 140 -14.05 2.55 -11.79
CA ARG A 140 -14.86 2.72 -10.57
C ARG A 140 -16.19 1.97 -10.65
N LYS A 141 -16.93 2.17 -11.75
CA LYS A 141 -18.25 1.54 -11.97
C LYS A 141 -18.22 0.01 -11.88
N ASP A 142 -17.10 -0.62 -12.21
CA ASP A 142 -16.99 -2.08 -12.21
C ASP A 142 -16.65 -2.59 -10.80
N ILE A 143 -15.89 -1.81 -10.01
CA ILE A 143 -15.67 -2.05 -8.58
C ILE A 143 -16.95 -1.81 -7.76
N GLU A 144 -17.70 -0.73 -8.04
CA GLU A 144 -18.97 -0.42 -7.37
C GLU A 144 -20.03 -1.51 -7.57
N LYS A 145 -20.05 -2.17 -8.73
CA LYS A 145 -20.94 -3.34 -8.95
C LYS A 145 -20.63 -4.51 -8.02
N GLN A 146 -19.37 -4.68 -7.61
CA GLN A 146 -18.93 -5.80 -6.77
C GLN A 146 -19.02 -5.49 -5.28
N TYR A 147 -18.75 -4.23 -4.90
CA TYR A 147 -18.61 -3.84 -3.49
C TYR A 147 -19.67 -2.84 -3.01
N GLY A 148 -20.51 -2.31 -3.91
CA GLY A 148 -21.51 -1.29 -3.58
C GLY A 148 -20.91 0.10 -3.37
N ASP A 149 -21.45 0.84 -2.40
CA ASP A 149 -20.92 2.16 -2.03
C ASP A 149 -19.52 2.04 -1.41
N LEU A 150 -18.51 2.51 -2.14
CA LEU A 150 -17.11 2.43 -1.74
C LEU A 150 -16.79 3.33 -0.55
N LYS A 151 -17.54 4.42 -0.34
CA LYS A 151 -17.34 5.28 0.84
C LYS A 151 -17.82 4.60 2.12
N ALA A 152 -18.86 3.75 2.02
CA ALA A 152 -19.33 2.95 3.14
C ALA A 152 -18.32 1.87 3.57
N LEU A 153 -17.29 1.59 2.77
CA LEU A 153 -16.19 0.69 3.14
C LEU A 153 -15.15 1.35 4.06
N LEU A 154 -15.12 2.68 4.18
CA LEU A 154 -14.13 3.43 4.98
C LEU A 154 -14.43 3.40 6.49
N ASN A 155 -14.71 2.22 7.02
CA ASN A 155 -14.75 1.93 8.44
C ASN A 155 -14.14 0.53 8.68
N GLU A 156 -13.60 0.31 9.87
CA GLU A 156 -12.87 -0.92 10.23
C GLU A 156 -13.64 -2.20 9.88
N SER A 157 -14.93 -2.26 10.22
CA SER A 157 -15.72 -3.49 10.05
C SER A 157 -15.96 -3.83 8.57
N SER A 158 -16.37 -2.84 7.76
CA SER A 158 -16.59 -3.03 6.32
C SER A 158 -15.28 -3.29 5.58
N TRP A 159 -14.21 -2.60 5.99
CA TRP A 159 -12.89 -2.75 5.39
C TRP A 159 -12.32 -4.14 5.64
N HIS A 160 -12.39 -4.63 6.88
CA HIS A 160 -11.98 -5.97 7.24
C HIS A 160 -12.82 -7.03 6.48
N ALA A 161 -14.13 -6.84 6.37
CA ALA A 161 -14.98 -7.76 5.58
C ALA A 161 -14.59 -7.79 4.09
N MET A 162 -14.16 -6.66 3.52
CA MET A 162 -13.62 -6.59 2.17
C MET A 162 -12.27 -7.32 2.06
N GLN A 163 -11.36 -7.14 3.02
CA GLN A 163 -10.08 -7.86 3.10
C GLN A 163 -10.29 -9.38 3.21
N GLU A 164 -11.26 -9.84 4.01
CA GLU A 164 -11.61 -11.26 4.14
C GLU A 164 -12.09 -11.86 2.81
N LYS A 165 -12.89 -11.11 2.02
CA LYS A 165 -13.28 -11.56 0.67
C LYS A 165 -12.06 -11.77 -0.23
N LEU A 166 -11.03 -10.94 -0.08
CA LEU A 166 -9.78 -11.05 -0.85
C LEU A 166 -8.86 -12.19 -0.38
N LYS A 167 -9.17 -12.92 0.70
CA LYS A 167 -8.41 -14.12 1.08
C LYS A 167 -8.71 -15.33 0.18
N LYS A 168 -9.93 -15.40 -0.36
CA LYS A 168 -10.42 -16.54 -1.14
C LYS A 168 -9.98 -16.43 -2.60
N THR A 169 -8.99 -17.24 -2.99
CA THR A 169 -8.39 -17.20 -4.34
C THR A 169 -9.40 -17.30 -5.49
N GLY A 170 -10.43 -18.16 -5.37
CA GLY A 170 -11.45 -18.31 -6.41
C GLY A 170 -12.29 -17.04 -6.60
N ASP A 171 -12.64 -16.37 -5.51
CA ASP A 171 -13.37 -15.10 -5.56
C ASP A 171 -12.51 -13.99 -6.16
N VAL A 172 -11.23 -13.92 -5.80
CA VAL A 172 -10.27 -12.96 -6.34
C VAL A 172 -10.14 -13.10 -7.85
N GLU A 173 -9.93 -14.31 -8.37
CA GLU A 173 -9.74 -14.51 -9.81
C GLU A 173 -11.00 -14.15 -10.62
N ARG A 174 -12.17 -14.52 -10.10
CA ARG A 174 -13.46 -14.17 -10.71
C ARG A 174 -13.66 -12.66 -10.74
N ILE A 175 -13.56 -12.00 -9.58
CA ILE A 175 -13.74 -10.54 -9.46
C ILE A 175 -12.73 -9.81 -10.35
N PHE A 176 -11.46 -10.21 -10.30
CA PHE A 176 -10.41 -9.60 -11.12
C PHE A 176 -10.74 -9.67 -12.61
N THR A 177 -11.20 -10.82 -13.09
CA THR A 177 -11.57 -10.99 -14.50
C THR A 177 -12.78 -10.13 -14.90
N GLU A 178 -13.74 -9.93 -13.99
CA GLU A 178 -14.94 -9.12 -14.23
C GLU A 178 -14.66 -7.61 -14.24
N VAL A 179 -13.71 -7.13 -13.42
CA VAL A 179 -13.50 -5.69 -13.19
C VAL A 179 -12.27 -5.11 -13.89
N THR A 180 -11.39 -5.96 -14.43
CA THR A 180 -10.15 -5.50 -15.08
C THR A 180 -10.19 -5.73 -16.59
N LEU A 181 -9.70 -4.73 -17.33
CA LEU A 181 -9.36 -4.88 -18.75
C LEU A 181 -7.86 -5.09 -18.85
N ARG A 182 -7.46 -6.31 -19.26
CA ARG A 182 -6.06 -6.70 -19.42
C ARG A 182 -5.60 -6.47 -20.86
N GLN A 183 -4.46 -5.82 -21.02
CA GLN A 183 -3.78 -5.65 -22.31
C GLN A 183 -2.35 -6.17 -22.19
N LYS A 184 -1.99 -7.19 -22.96
CA LYS A 184 -0.61 -7.69 -23.01
C LYS A 184 0.22 -6.77 -23.90
N LYS A 185 1.44 -6.41 -23.47
CA LYS A 185 2.39 -5.71 -24.32
C LYS A 185 3.20 -6.76 -25.07
N GLU A 186 3.10 -6.76 -26.40
CA GLU A 186 4.00 -7.58 -27.21
C GLU A 186 5.42 -7.02 -27.04
N GLY A 187 6.38 -7.92 -26.81
CA GLY A 187 7.73 -7.54 -26.43
C GLY A 187 8.34 -6.59 -27.46
N MET A 188 8.81 -5.43 -27.00
CA MET A 188 9.93 -4.78 -27.67
C MET A 188 11.16 -5.66 -27.44
N SER A 189 11.33 -6.68 -28.27
CA SER A 189 12.66 -7.22 -28.55
C SER A 189 13.45 -6.11 -29.25
N GLY A 190 14.25 -5.39 -28.47
CA GLY A 190 15.41 -4.63 -28.94
C GLY A 190 16.67 -5.41 -28.61
#